data_AF-A0A1M4UHB8-F1
#
_entry.id   AF-A0A1M4UHB8-F1
#
_cell.length_a   1.000
_cell.length_b   1.000
_cell.length_c   1.000
_cell.angle_alpha   90.00
_cell.angle_beta   90.00
_cell.angle_gamma   90.00
#
_symmetry.space_group_name_H-M   'P 1'
#
loop_
_entity.id
_entity.type
_entity.pdbx_description
1 polymer ?
#
loop_
_entity_poly.entity_id
_entity_poly.type
_entity_poly.pdbx_seq_one_letter_code
_entity_poly.pdbx_strand_id
1 'polypeptide(L)' 'MKRLLPFASVLFILMPMLVTAHEGHGSTDGFTVTHYLVEPVHFALPILLIAGVAFLIIRMRKVVKKD' A
#
# COMPACT_ATOMS: atom_id res chain seq x y z
N MET A 1 11.49 8.25 19.39
CA MET A 1 10.21 7.49 19.45
C MET A 1 9.09 8.13 18.62
N LYS A 2 8.50 9.29 18.96
CA LYS A 2 7.31 9.86 18.27
C LYS A 2 7.34 9.92 16.71
N ARG A 3 8.52 10.00 16.08
CA ARG A 3 8.68 9.98 14.60
C ARG A 3 8.54 8.59 13.94
N LEU A 4 8.61 7.50 14.71
CA LEU A 4 8.44 6.13 14.21
C LEU A 4 6.96 5.67 14.24
N LEU A 5 6.14 6.32 15.07
CA LEU A 5 4.71 6.04 15.21
C LEU A 5 3.95 5.99 13.86
N PRO A 6 4.08 6.97 12.93
CA PRO A 6 3.36 6.92 11.66
C PRO A 6 3.77 5.75 10.76
N PHE A 7 5.04 5.34 10.78
CA PHE A 7 5.50 4.16 10.03
C PHE A 7 4.90 2.87 10.59
N ALA A 8 4.84 2.74 11.92
CA ALA A 8 4.18 1.62 12.57
C ALA A 8 2.67 1.58 12.25
N SER A 9 1.98 2.74 12.24
CA SER A 9 0.56 2.83 11.85
C SER A 9 0.32 2.42 10.39
N VAL A 10 1.16 2.86 9.45
CA VAL A 10 1.05 2.45 8.02
C VAL A 10 1.27 0.94 7.87
N LEU A 11 2.28 0.37 8.53
CA LEU A 11 2.50 -1.08 8.52
C LEU A 11 1.31 -1.85 9.12
N PHE A 12 0.67 -1.33 10.17
CA PHE A 12 -0.50 -1.96 10.79
C PHE A 12 -1.74 -1.92 9.87
N ILE A 13 -1.90 -0.86 9.07
CA ILE A 13 -2.99 -0.73 8.07
C ILE A 13 -2.76 -1.66 6.87
N LEU A 14 -1.50 -1.90 6.48
CA LEU A 14 -1.13 -2.83 5.40
C LEU A 14 -1.08 -4.30 5.87
N MET A 15 -1.05 -4.55 7.18
CA MET A 15 -0.92 -5.89 7.77
C MET A 15 -2.00 -6.88 7.30
N PRO A 16 -3.31 -6.51 7.21
CA PRO A 16 -4.33 -7.39 6.65
C PRO A 16 -4.02 -7.81 5.21
N MET A 17 -3.52 -6.91 4.35
CA MET A 17 -3.20 -7.25 2.96
C MET A 17 -2.01 -8.21 2.83
N LEU A 18 -1.07 -8.16 3.80
CA LEU A 18 0.04 -9.11 3.89
C LEU A 18 -0.41 -10.48 4.43
N VAL A 19 -1.48 -10.53 5.23
CA VAL A 19 -2.07 -11.78 5.75
C VAL A 19 -3.02 -12.42 4.73
N THR A 20 -3.78 -11.64 3.96
CA THR A 20 -4.64 -12.13 2.87
C THR A 20 -3.86 -12.48 1.60
N ALA A 21 -2.53 -12.40 1.61
CA ALA A 21 -1.67 -12.92 0.54
C ALA A 21 -1.46 -14.46 0.63
N HIS A 22 -2.28 -15.15 1.45
CA HIS A 22 -2.25 -16.58 1.67
C HIS A 22 -3.64 -17.17 1.42
N GLU A 23 -3.69 -18.27 0.67
CA GLU A 23 -4.94 -18.70 0.05
C GLU A 23 -5.81 -19.57 0.96
N GLY A 24 -7.11 -19.26 0.97
CA GLY A 24 -8.13 -20.10 1.58
C GLY A 24 -8.55 -21.23 0.63
N HIS A 25 -8.29 -22.47 1.03
CA HIS A 25 -8.79 -23.72 0.41
C HIS A 25 -8.29 -24.08 -1.01
N GLY A 26 -7.13 -24.73 -1.05
CA GLY A 26 -6.98 -25.98 -1.83
C GLY A 26 -6.71 -25.89 -3.33
N SER A 27 -6.72 -24.69 -3.93
CA SER A 27 -6.11 -24.45 -5.24
C SER A 27 -4.65 -24.04 -5.07
N THR A 28 -3.76 -24.41 -6.00
CA THR A 28 -2.33 -24.06 -5.96
C THR A 28 -1.84 -23.27 -7.18
N ASP A 29 -2.69 -23.14 -8.21
CA ASP A 29 -2.34 -22.53 -9.48
C ASP A 29 -2.54 -21.01 -9.42
N GLY A 30 -1.62 -20.33 -8.72
CA GLY A 30 -1.61 -18.87 -8.58
C GLY A 30 -0.51 -18.38 -7.64
N PHE A 31 -0.62 -18.71 -6.35
CA PHE A 31 0.11 -18.22 -5.17
C PHE A 31 1.66 -18.33 -5.19
N THR A 32 2.29 -17.70 -6.18
CA THR A 32 3.73 -17.54 -6.36
C THR A 32 4.10 -16.06 -6.36
N VAL A 33 5.32 -15.71 -5.96
CA VAL A 33 5.81 -14.32 -6.05
C VAL A 33 5.73 -13.79 -7.49
N THR A 34 5.86 -14.67 -8.48
CA THR A 34 5.70 -14.35 -9.91
C THR A 34 4.29 -13.90 -10.29
N HIS A 35 3.22 -14.46 -9.72
CA HIS A 35 1.84 -14.02 -10.00
C HIS A 35 1.62 -12.56 -9.57
N TYR A 36 2.07 -12.19 -8.37
CA TYR A 36 2.04 -10.80 -7.87
C TYR A 36 2.89 -9.82 -8.69
N LEU A 37 3.86 -10.31 -9.48
CA LEU A 37 4.73 -9.50 -10.34
C LEU A 37 4.33 -9.48 -11.82
N VAL A 38 3.55 -10.45 -12.28
CA VAL A 38 3.11 -10.59 -13.68
C VAL A 38 1.69 -10.06 -13.87
N GLU A 39 0.79 -10.21 -12.89
CA GLU A 39 -0.59 -9.75 -13.04
C GLU A 39 -0.74 -8.24 -12.77
N PRO A 40 -1.20 -7.43 -13.76
CA PRO A 40 -1.23 -5.97 -13.64
C PRO A 40 -2.10 -5.44 -12.50
N VAL A 41 -3.10 -6.22 -12.05
CA VAL A 41 -4.03 -5.84 -10.97
C VAL A 41 -3.29 -5.56 -9.65
N HIS A 42 -2.21 -6.31 -9.36
CA HIS A 42 -1.43 -6.16 -8.13
C HIS A 42 -0.64 -4.85 -8.06
N PHE A 43 -0.37 -4.20 -9.20
CA PHE A 43 0.25 -2.88 -9.24
C PHE A 43 -0.74 -1.72 -9.11
N ALA A 44 -2.01 -1.92 -9.43
CA ALA A 44 -3.02 -0.84 -9.46
C ALA A 44 -3.21 -0.18 -8.08
N LEU A 45 -3.37 -0.98 -7.03
CA LEU A 45 -3.56 -0.47 -5.66
C LEU A 45 -2.32 0.25 -5.10
N PRO A 46 -1.08 -0.30 -5.19
CA PRO A 46 0.14 0.44 -4.85
C PRO A 46 0.31 1.75 -5.61
N ILE A 47 0.05 1.78 -6.92
CA ILE A 47 0.16 3.00 -7.74
C ILE A 47 -0.85 4.06 -7.27
N LEU A 48 -2.12 3.68 -7.06
CA LEU A 48 -3.16 4.59 -6.56
C LEU A 48 -2.83 5.12 -5.15
N LEU A 49 -2.30 4.27 -4.25
CA LEU A 49 -1.89 4.68 -2.91
C LEU A 49 -0.74 5.70 -2.96
N ILE A 50 0.31 5.43 -3.76
CA ILE A 50 1.45 6.34 -3.94
C ILE A 50 1.00 7.67 -4.55
N ALA A 51 0.15 7.63 -5.59
CA ALA A 51 -0.39 8.83 -6.23
C ALA A 51 -1.26 9.66 -5.27
N GLY A 52 -2.13 9.01 -4.47
CA GLY A 52 -2.95 9.66 -3.47
C GLY A 52 -2.13 10.32 -2.36
N VAL A 53 -1.13 9.63 -1.83
CA VAL A 53 -0.21 10.19 -0.81
C VAL A 53 0.59 11.37 -1.38
N ALA A 54 1.12 11.24 -2.60
CA ALA A 54 1.84 12.33 -3.26
C ALA A 54 0.94 13.56 -3.50
N PHE A 55 -0.30 13.35 -3.97
CA PHE A 55 -1.30 14.40 -4.15
C PHE A 55 -1.62 15.12 -2.84
N LEU A 56 -1.87 14.38 -1.76
CA LEU A 56 -2.13 14.96 -0.43
C LEU A 56 -0.94 15.78 0.09
N ILE A 57 0.28 15.27 -0.03
CA ILE A 57 1.51 16.00 0.35
C ILE A 57 1.64 17.30 -0.46
N ILE A 58 1.43 17.27 -1.78
CA ILE A 58 1.46 18.46 -2.63
C ILE A 58 0.34 19.44 -2.24
N ARG A 59 -0.87 18.95 -1.97
CA ARG A 59 -2.03 19.76 -1.59
C ARG A 59 -1.81 20.46 -0.25
N MET A 60 -1.29 19.75 0.76
CA MET A 60 -0.96 20.31 2.07
C MET A 60 0.17 21.33 1.99
N ARG A 61 1.25 21.04 1.25
CA ARG A 61 2.35 21.99 1.01
C ARG A 61 1.90 23.25 0.26
N LYS A 62 0.81 23.19 -0.52
CA LYS A 62 0.14 24.37 -1.13
C LYS A 62 -0.82 25.12 -0.20
N VAL A 63 -1.27 24.52 0.91
CA VAL A 63 -2.00 25.26 1.98
C VAL A 63 -0.98 26.04 2.80
N VAL A 64 -0.01 25.34 3.40
CA VAL A 64 0.99 25.89 4.35
C VAL A 64 1.96 26.91 3.72
N LYS A 65 1.89 27.15 2.40
CA LYS A 65 2.63 28.20 1.68
C LYS A 65 1.77 29.38 1.22
N LYS A 66 0.47 29.39 1.54
CA LYS A 66 -0.46 30.47 1.22
C LYS A 66 -0.68 31.42 2.41
N ASP A 67 -0.35 30.95 3.61
CA ASP A 67 -0.27 31.69 4.86
C ASP A 67 1.14 32.28 5.03
#